data_AF-A0A150MPR1-F1
#
_entry.id   AF-A0A150MPR1-F1
#
_cell.length_a   1.000
_cell.length_b   1.000
_cell.length_c   1.000
_cell.angle_alpha   90.00
_cell.angle_beta   90.00
_cell.angle_gamma   90.00
#
_symmetry.space_group_name_H-M   'P 1'
#
loop_
_entity.id
_entity.type
_entity.pdbx_description
1 polymer ?
#
loop_
_entity_poly.entity_id
_entity_poly.type
_entity_poly.pdbx_seq_one_letter_code
_entity_poly.pdbx_strand_id
1 'polypeptide(L)' 'MERHLSRIFTKLRVSSRVEAVEKAKQLGFIPEHHMLLTPSSDR' A
#
# COMPACT_ATOMS: atom_id res chain seq x y z
N MET A 1 -5.03 8.16 11.80
CA MET A 1 -4.48 7.35 10.68
C MET A 1 -3.43 6.34 11.13
N GLU A 2 -2.53 6.67 12.06
CA GLU A 2 -1.40 5.81 12.48
C GLU A 2 -1.82 4.44 13.04
N ARG A 3 -2.86 4.39 13.86
CA ARG A 3 -3.36 3.14 14.48
C ARG A 3 -3.82 2.10 13.43
N HIS A 4 -4.28 2.53 12.27
CA HIS A 4 -4.72 1.63 11.18
C HIS A 4 -3.52 1.05 10.43
N LEU A 5 -2.52 1.88 10.12
CA LEU A 5 -1.28 1.45 9.47
C LEU A 5 -0.52 0.43 10.33
N SER A 6 -0.47 0.63 11.65
CA SER A 6 0.14 -0.32 12.58
C SER A 6 -0.50 -1.71 12.49
N ARG A 7 -1.84 -1.81 12.41
CA ARG A 7 -2.54 -3.11 12.29
C ARG A 7 -2.24 -3.81 10.98
N ILE A 8 -2.17 -3.06 9.87
CA ILE A 8 -1.80 -3.61 8.56
C ILE A 8 -0.36 -4.13 8.62
N PHE A 9 0.55 -3.37 9.21
CA PHE A 9 1.96 -3.74 9.31
C PHE A 9 2.16 -5.01 10.15
N THR A 10 1.47 -5.11 11.29
CA THR A 10 1.46 -6.34 12.10
C THR A 10 0.90 -7.54 11.33
N LYS A 11 -0.23 -7.37 10.61
CA LYS A 11 -0.86 -8.46 9.85
C LYS A 11 0.00 -8.93 8.68
N LEU A 12 0.61 -7.99 7.96
CA LEU A 12 1.49 -8.29 6.83
C LEU A 12 2.91 -8.66 7.27
N ARG A 13 3.25 -8.51 8.56
CA ARG A 13 4.62 -8.67 9.10
C ARG A 13 5.64 -7.83 8.32
N VAL A 14 5.40 -6.53 8.28
CA VAL A 14 6.23 -5.54 7.57
C VAL A 14 6.52 -4.36 8.48
N SER A 15 7.63 -3.68 8.24
CA SER A 15 8.11 -2.57 9.08
C SER A 15 7.93 -1.20 8.43
N SER A 16 7.65 -1.16 7.13
CA SER A 16 7.52 0.07 6.36
C SER A 16 6.31 0.06 5.43
N ARG A 17 5.88 1.26 5.02
CA ARG A 17 4.81 1.42 4.03
C ARG A 17 5.17 0.78 2.69
N VAL A 18 6.43 0.90 2.28
CA VAL A 18 6.92 0.33 1.03
C VAL A 18 6.82 -1.19 1.06
N GLU A 19 7.28 -1.82 2.14
CA GLU A 19 7.14 -3.27 2.33
C GLU A 19 5.68 -3.71 2.35
N ALA A 20 4.79 -2.95 3.00
CA ALA A 20 3.36 -3.25 3.02
C ALA A 20 2.75 -3.25 1.60
N VAL A 21 3.16 -2.29 0.76
CA VAL A 21 2.71 -2.18 -0.63
C VAL A 21 3.23 -3.33 -1.47
N GLU A 22 4.53 -3.63 -1.41
CA GLU A 22 5.13 -4.75 -2.16
C GLU A 22 4.50 -6.10 -1.78
N LYS A 23 4.28 -6.32 -0.48
CA LYS A 23 3.63 -7.55 -0.01
C LYS A 23 2.16 -7.64 -0.42
N ALA A 24 1.45 -6.51 -0.45
CA ALA A 24 0.07 -6.47 -0.94
C ALA A 24 -0.03 -6.76 -2.44
N LYS A 25 0.97 -6.35 -3.26
CA LYS A 25 1.08 -6.74 -4.67
C LYS A 25 1.29 -8.24 -4.82
N GLN A 26 2.26 -8.81 -4.09
CA GLN A 26 2.54 -10.26 -4.13
C GLN A 26 1.33 -11.12 -3.75
N LEU A 27 0.47 -10.61 -2.88
CA LEU A 27 -0.76 -11.28 -2.44
C LEU A 27 -1.96 -11.03 -3.38
N GLY A 28 -1.79 -10.24 -4.45
CA GLY A 28 -2.86 -9.90 -5.39
C GLY A 28 -3.93 -8.97 -4.82
N PHE A 29 -3.67 -8.31 -3.69
CA PHE A 29 -4.61 -7.33 -3.10
C PHE A 29 -4.60 -6.00 -3.83
N ILE A 30 -3.51 -5.68 -4.52
CA ILE A 30 -3.38 -4.49 -5.35
C ILE A 30 -3.14 -4.98 -6.78
N PRO A 31 -4.11 -4.81 -7.69
CA PRO A 31 -3.90 -5.13 -9.09
C PRO A 31 -2.74 -4.29 -9.64
N GLU A 32 -1.81 -4.89 -10.40
CA GLU A 32 -0.68 -4.13 -10.98
C GLU A 32 -1.15 -2.93 -11.83
N HIS A 33 -2.36 -3.01 -12.37
CA HIS A 33 -2.98 -1.98 -13.21
C HIS A 33 -3.51 -0.74 -12.47
N HIS A 34 -3.64 -0.76 -11.14
CA HIS A 34 -4.17 0.39 -10.39
C HIS A 34 -3.11 1.45 -10.00
N MET A 35 -1.84 1.27 -10.38
CA MET A 35 -0.79 2.26 -10.12
C MET A 35 -0.82 3.46 -11.10
N LEU A 36 -1.81 3.52 -12.00
CA LEU A 36 -2.00 4.61 -12.98
C LEU A 36 -3.08 5.63 -12.61
N LEU A 37 -3.43 5.80 -11.33
CA LEU A 37 -4.26 6.94 -10.92
C LEU A 37 -3.39 8.18 -10.63
N THR A 38 -3.02 8.79 -11.76
CA THR A 38 -2.75 10.22 -12.06
C THR A 38 -1.66 10.99 -11.32
N PRO A 39 -0.69 11.57 -12.04
CA PRO A 39 0.01 12.79 -11.62
C PRO A 39 -0.90 14.02 -11.80
N SER A 40 -0.95 14.88 -10.78
CA SER A 40 -1.30 16.31 -10.74
C SER A 40 -2.33 16.89 -11.73
N SER A 41 -3.41 17.46 -11.20
CA SER A 41 -4.00 18.67 -11.80
C SER A 41 -4.30 19.68 -10.69
N ASP A 42 -3.36 20.61 -10.58
CA ASP A 42 -3.45 21.92 -9.94
C ASP A 42 -4.73 22.64 -10.41
N ARG A 43 -5.58 23.04 -9.46
CA ARG A 43 -6.61 24.07 -9.64
C ARG A 43 -6.80 24.81 -8.32
#